data_AF-K1QF24-F1
#
_entry.id   AF-K1QF24-F1
#
_cell.length_a   1.000
_cell.length_b   1.000
_cell.length_c   1.000
_cell.angle_alpha   90.00
_cell.angle_beta   90.00
_cell.angle_gamma   90.00
#
_symmetry.space_group_name_H-M   'P 1'
#
loop_
_entity.id
_entity.type
_entity.pdbx_description
1 polymer ?
#
loop_
_entity_poly.entity_id
_entity_poly.type
_entity_poly.pdbx_seq_one_letter_code
_entity_poly.pdbx_strand_id
1 'polypeptide(L)'
;MAESFPYSDEDLKGVSSTEIDGYQNSKFDLLLRQKWDQAMRDGHFRYQLDKVETKIIPGKKKYVAQLNVKRATERRKPQEITIVKQQFDAKQFNFTKIKSEEILFELEKVASNSLCNGENLKRRTLVIVNVSPLEYGHILIVPDIDAFFPQILTQFAIKTALECMLLSSHRGFKVGFNSLCAFASVNHLHLHAYYLEHDLFVDTCPVTHLKGSLYELTAMPCPGFAFQLQNRNTEDLSRYIIDN
;
A
#
# COMPACT_ATOMS: atom_id res chain seq x y z
N MET A 1 -19.98 -0.25 12.72
CA MET A 1 -19.50 0.36 11.46
C MET A 1 -18.04 0.78 11.68
N ALA A 2 -17.18 0.63 10.68
CA ALA A 2 -15.80 1.09 10.79
C ALA A 2 -15.77 2.62 10.90
N GLU A 3 -14.84 3.14 11.70
CA GLU A 3 -14.54 4.59 11.75
C GLU A 3 -14.09 5.06 10.36
N SER A 4 -14.45 6.27 9.93
CA SER A 4 -13.97 6.83 8.68
C SER A 4 -12.81 7.81 8.89
N PHE A 5 -11.85 7.80 7.98
CA PHE A 5 -10.81 8.83 7.86
C PHE A 5 -11.15 9.72 6.67
N PRO A 6 -11.81 10.87 6.90
CA PRO A 6 -12.09 11.83 5.86
C PRO A 6 -10.81 12.56 5.45
N TYR A 7 -10.61 12.76 4.15
CA TYR A 7 -9.51 13.58 3.63
C TYR A 7 -9.89 14.28 2.33
N SER A 8 -9.16 15.34 2.00
CA SER A 8 -9.31 16.14 0.79
C SER A 8 -7.97 16.30 0.07
N ASP A 9 -7.96 16.99 -1.08
CA ASP A 9 -6.71 17.30 -1.79
C ASP A 9 -5.77 18.21 -0.97
N GLU A 10 -6.29 19.00 -0.03
CA GLU A 10 -5.49 19.85 0.86
C GLU A 10 -4.65 19.05 1.87
N ASP A 11 -5.07 17.81 2.15
CA ASP A 11 -4.38 16.89 3.06
C ASP A 11 -3.24 16.13 2.36
N LEU A 12 -3.22 16.12 1.02
CA LEU A 12 -2.20 15.45 0.21
C LEU A 12 -0.91 16.28 0.16
N LYS A 13 -0.07 16.15 1.19
CA LYS A 13 1.15 16.95 1.35
C LYS A 13 2.43 16.17 1.08
N GLY A 14 2.43 14.88 1.43
CA GLY A 14 3.59 14.00 1.40
C GLY A 14 4.71 14.48 2.31
N VAL A 15 5.89 13.93 2.07
CA VAL A 15 7.14 14.35 2.70
C VAL A 15 7.65 15.61 1.99
N SER A 16 7.80 16.73 2.71
CA SER A 16 8.48 17.91 2.15
C SER A 16 9.96 17.63 1.95
N SER A 17 10.50 17.96 0.76
CA SER A 17 11.92 17.82 0.44
C SER A 17 12.84 18.78 1.19
N THR A 18 12.28 19.74 1.93
CA THR A 18 13.03 20.85 2.56
C THR A 18 13.25 20.71 4.06
N GLU A 19 12.67 19.71 4.72
CA GLU A 19 12.70 19.58 6.19
C GLU A 19 13.41 18.28 6.58
N ILE A 20 14.72 18.39 6.81
CA ILE A 20 15.61 17.24 7.07
C ILE A 20 15.56 16.79 8.54
N ASP A 21 15.05 17.61 9.46
CA ASP A 21 15.05 17.31 10.90
C ASP A 21 13.68 17.62 11.54
N GLY A 22 13.00 16.58 12.05
CA GLY A 22 11.85 16.71 12.95
C GLY A 22 10.45 16.41 12.37
N TYR A 23 10.29 15.35 11.58
CA TYR A 23 8.97 14.95 11.07
C TYR A 23 7.95 14.71 12.20
N GLN A 24 6.91 15.54 12.23
CA GLN A 24 5.69 15.23 12.95
C GLN A 24 4.83 14.29 12.09
N ASN A 25 4.33 13.21 12.69
CA ASN A 25 3.36 12.32 12.05
C ASN A 25 2.14 13.11 11.59
N SER A 26 1.65 12.86 10.38
CA SER A 26 0.40 13.44 9.90
C SER A 26 -0.79 12.89 10.68
N LYS A 27 -1.99 13.47 10.50
CA LYS A 27 -3.22 12.92 11.08
C LYS A 27 -3.46 11.46 10.63
N PHE A 28 -3.12 11.16 9.37
CA PHE A 28 -3.20 9.82 8.82
C PHE A 28 -2.23 8.87 9.53
N ASP A 29 -0.97 9.28 9.70
CA ASP A 29 0.03 8.47 10.38
C ASP A 29 -0.32 8.21 11.85
N LEU A 30 -0.80 9.24 12.56
CA LEU A 30 -1.24 9.12 13.95
C LEU A 30 -2.38 8.11 14.09
N LEU A 31 -3.43 8.22 13.26
CA LEU A 31 -4.56 7.30 13.31
C LEU A 31 -4.14 5.87 12.95
N LEU A 32 -3.40 5.68 11.85
CA LEU A 32 -2.98 4.36 11.38
C LEU A 32 -2.15 3.65 12.46
N ARG A 33 -1.14 4.34 13.00
CA ARG A 33 -0.26 3.78 14.05
C ARG A 33 -1.06 3.44 15.31
N GLN A 34 -1.90 4.36 15.78
CA GLN A 34 -2.74 4.13 16.96
C GLN A 34 -3.65 2.90 16.78
N LYS A 35 -4.33 2.79 15.64
CA LYS A 35 -5.27 1.69 15.34
C LYS A 35 -4.53 0.37 15.14
N TRP A 36 -3.39 0.38 14.48
CA TRP A 36 -2.57 -0.81 14.30
C TRP A 36 -2.01 -1.32 15.63
N ASP A 37 -1.50 -0.41 16.48
CA ASP A 37 -1.01 -0.75 17.82
C ASP A 37 -2.13 -1.33 18.70
N GLN A 38 -3.34 -0.76 18.60
CA GLN A 38 -4.51 -1.28 19.32
C GLN A 38 -4.87 -2.69 18.84
N ALA A 39 -4.98 -2.91 17.54
CA ALA A 39 -5.27 -4.22 16.99
C ALA A 39 -4.18 -5.27 17.35
N MET A 40 -2.93 -4.85 17.50
CA MET A 40 -1.82 -5.72 17.92
C MET A 40 -1.97 -6.11 19.39
N ARG A 41 -2.30 -5.15 20.27
CA ARG A 41 -2.59 -5.40 21.69
C ARG A 41 -3.81 -6.31 21.87
N ASP A 42 -4.82 -6.17 21.03
CA ASP A 42 -6.07 -6.93 21.10
C ASP A 42 -5.97 -8.32 20.45
N GLY A 43 -4.80 -8.68 19.92
CA GLY A 43 -4.53 -10.03 19.40
C GLY A 43 -5.20 -10.33 18.05
N HIS A 44 -5.39 -9.33 17.19
CA HIS A 44 -5.99 -9.49 15.87
C HIS A 44 -5.01 -9.96 14.78
N PHE A 45 -3.77 -10.28 15.17
CA PHE A 45 -2.72 -10.79 14.30
C PHE A 45 -2.46 -12.26 14.59
N ARG A 46 -1.90 -12.99 13.61
CA ARG A 46 -1.52 -14.41 13.80
C ARG A 46 -0.37 -14.57 14.79
N TYR A 47 0.51 -13.58 14.82
CA TYR A 47 1.62 -13.47 15.76
C TYR A 47 1.83 -12.02 16.17
N GLN A 48 2.45 -11.86 17.33
CA GLN A 48 3.04 -10.60 17.74
C GLN A 48 4.28 -10.30 16.89
N LEU A 49 4.31 -9.11 16.29
CA LEU A 49 5.49 -8.59 15.62
C LEU A 49 6.41 -7.97 16.67
N ASP A 50 7.40 -8.74 17.10
CA ASP A 50 8.51 -8.24 17.91
C ASP A 50 9.47 -7.41 17.03
N LYS A 51 10.54 -6.86 17.62
CA LYS A 51 11.58 -6.17 16.85
C LYS A 51 12.09 -7.07 15.73
N VAL A 52 11.86 -6.68 14.48
CA VAL A 52 12.30 -7.44 13.30
C VAL A 52 13.83 -7.36 13.20
N GLU A 53 14.49 -8.50 13.32
CA GLU A 53 15.94 -8.60 13.16
C GLU A 53 16.33 -8.14 11.75
N THR A 54 17.03 -7.02 11.67
CA THR A 54 17.32 -6.34 10.42
C THR A 54 18.82 -6.14 10.26
N LYS A 55 19.34 -6.46 9.07
CA LYS A 55 20.74 -6.29 8.69
C LYS A 55 20.84 -5.58 7.35
N ILE A 56 21.66 -4.53 7.29
CA ILE A 56 22.05 -3.90 6.04
C ILE A 56 23.20 -4.71 5.44
N ILE A 57 23.00 -5.24 4.25
CA ILE A 57 24.01 -6.03 3.53
C ILE A 57 25.10 -5.09 3.01
N PRO A 58 26.39 -5.36 3.27
CA PRO A 58 27.49 -4.55 2.75
C PRO A 58 27.49 -4.44 1.23
N GLY A 59 27.88 -3.27 0.71
CA GLY A 59 28.00 -3.00 -0.72
C GLY A 59 27.28 -1.73 -1.15
N LYS A 60 27.43 -1.35 -2.42
CA LYS A 60 26.90 -0.09 -2.97
C LYS A 60 25.38 0.03 -2.88
N LYS A 61 24.66 -1.10 -2.95
CA LYS A 61 23.19 -1.14 -2.95
C LYS A 61 22.57 -1.26 -1.55
N LYS A 62 23.37 -1.51 -0.50
CA LYS A 62 22.90 -1.54 0.90
C LYS A 62 21.56 -2.27 1.13
N TYR A 63 21.42 -3.47 0.58
CA TYR A 63 20.15 -4.21 0.67
C TYR A 63 19.72 -4.41 2.13
N VAL A 64 18.43 -4.21 2.42
CA VAL A 64 17.84 -4.44 3.73
C VAL A 64 17.39 -5.90 3.81
N ALA A 65 17.99 -6.69 4.70
CA ALA A 65 17.60 -8.07 4.96
C ALA A 65 16.91 -8.16 6.32
N GLN A 66 15.72 -8.75 6.37
CA GLN A 66 14.92 -8.92 7.57
C GLN A 66 14.65 -10.39 7.85
N LEU A 67 14.86 -10.82 9.09
CA LEU A 67 14.50 -12.15 9.56
C LEU A 67 13.19 -12.09 10.34
N ASN A 68 12.15 -12.72 9.79
CA ASN A 68 10.85 -12.89 10.44
C ASN A 68 10.41 -14.35 10.31
N VAL A 69 10.82 -15.17 11.28
CA VAL A 69 10.56 -16.62 11.29
C VAL A 69 9.06 -16.90 11.38
N LYS A 70 8.34 -16.20 12.27
CA LYS A 70 6.89 -16.37 12.47
C LYS A 70 6.12 -16.11 11.19
N ARG A 71 6.53 -15.13 10.38
CA ARG A 71 5.93 -14.91 9.06
C ARG A 71 6.06 -16.11 8.12
N ALA A 72 7.21 -16.76 8.11
CA ALA A 72 7.45 -17.90 7.23
C ALA A 72 6.57 -19.11 7.60
N THR A 73 6.32 -19.30 8.89
CA THR A 73 5.61 -20.47 9.42
C THR A 73 4.11 -20.25 9.66
N GLU A 74 3.69 -19.02 9.98
CA GLU A 74 2.33 -18.72 10.44
C GLU A 74 1.47 -18.00 9.40
N ARG A 75 2.02 -17.64 8.23
CA ARG A 75 1.21 -17.02 7.17
C ARG A 75 0.14 -17.97 6.66
N ARG A 76 -0.96 -17.39 6.16
CA ARG A 76 -1.99 -18.15 5.46
C ARG A 76 -1.39 -18.86 4.24
N LYS A 77 -1.87 -20.08 3.96
CA LYS A 77 -1.59 -20.78 2.71
C LYS A 77 -2.12 -19.93 1.52
N PRO A 78 -1.26 -19.58 0.54
CA PRO A 78 -1.70 -18.88 -0.66
C PRO A 78 -2.80 -19.65 -1.40
N GLN A 79 -3.66 -18.92 -2.11
CA GLN A 79 -4.58 -19.52 -3.08
C GLN A 79 -3.80 -20.22 -4.21
N GLU A 80 -4.46 -21.15 -4.90
CA GLU A 80 -3.92 -21.73 -6.11
C GLU A 80 -3.96 -20.68 -7.22
N ILE A 81 -2.77 -20.28 -7.68
CA ILE A 81 -2.57 -19.24 -8.67
C ILE A 81 -1.82 -19.81 -9.85
N THR A 82 -2.43 -19.76 -11.02
CA THR A 82 -1.87 -20.33 -12.25
C THR A 82 -1.59 -19.27 -13.32
N ILE A 83 -2.35 -18.18 -13.34
CA ILE A 83 -2.24 -17.11 -14.34
C ILE A 83 -2.39 -15.73 -13.70
N VAL A 84 -1.77 -14.70 -14.29
CA VAL A 84 -1.82 -13.31 -13.79
C VAL A 84 -3.25 -12.76 -13.79
N LYS A 85 -4.05 -13.09 -14.82
CA LYS A 85 -5.44 -12.62 -14.99
C LYS A 85 -6.46 -13.67 -14.56
N GLN A 86 -6.20 -14.37 -13.46
CA GLN A 86 -7.13 -15.35 -12.91
C GLN A 86 -8.42 -14.67 -12.45
N GLN A 87 -9.57 -15.22 -12.80
CA GLN A 87 -10.86 -14.67 -12.39
C GLN A 87 -11.03 -14.71 -10.88
N PHE A 88 -11.72 -13.70 -10.34
CA PHE A 88 -12.11 -13.67 -8.94
C PHE A 88 -13.07 -14.84 -8.63
N ASP A 89 -12.87 -15.50 -7.49
CA ASP A 89 -13.76 -16.55 -7.01
C ASP A 89 -14.30 -16.19 -5.61
N ALA A 90 -15.58 -15.83 -5.56
CA ALA A 90 -16.26 -15.45 -4.32
C ALA A 90 -16.31 -16.59 -3.29
N LYS A 91 -16.13 -17.86 -3.70
CA LYS A 91 -16.11 -19.01 -2.79
C LYS A 91 -14.80 -19.08 -2.01
N GLN A 92 -13.69 -18.69 -2.62
CA GLN A 92 -12.40 -18.61 -1.94
C GLN A 92 -12.35 -17.50 -0.90
N PHE A 93 -11.34 -17.52 -0.03
CA PHE A 93 -11.13 -16.44 0.92
C PHE A 93 -10.96 -15.11 0.17
N ASN A 94 -11.61 -14.05 0.66
CA ASN A 94 -11.45 -12.70 0.15
C ASN A 94 -11.75 -11.70 1.29
N PHE A 95 -11.36 -10.44 1.11
CA PHE A 95 -11.46 -9.44 2.17
C PHE A 95 -12.88 -9.04 2.61
N THR A 96 -13.95 -9.43 1.91
CA THR A 96 -15.31 -9.23 2.43
C THR A 96 -15.68 -10.21 3.54
N LYS A 97 -14.83 -11.23 3.77
CA LYS A 97 -15.03 -12.30 4.77
C LYS A 97 -14.16 -12.14 6.03
N ILE A 98 -13.46 -11.01 6.16
CA ILE A 98 -12.66 -10.72 7.37
C ILE A 98 -13.57 -10.39 8.54
N LYS A 99 -13.03 -10.46 9.75
CA LYS A 99 -13.75 -10.01 10.94
C LYS A 99 -13.77 -8.49 11.01
N SER A 100 -14.78 -7.93 11.69
CA SER A 100 -14.87 -6.48 11.93
C SER A 100 -13.63 -5.91 12.63
N GLU A 101 -13.01 -6.71 13.50
CA GLU A 101 -11.85 -6.30 14.29
C GLU A 101 -10.57 -6.19 13.45
N GLU A 102 -10.55 -6.76 12.24
CA GLU A 102 -9.43 -6.61 11.31
C GLU A 102 -9.47 -5.26 10.57
N ILE A 103 -10.59 -4.51 10.66
CA ILE A 103 -10.78 -3.23 9.98
C ILE A 103 -10.30 -2.10 10.90
N LEU A 104 -9.34 -1.31 10.43
CA LEU A 104 -8.83 -0.16 11.18
C LEU A 104 -9.71 1.07 10.97
N PHE A 105 -9.99 1.41 9.70
CA PHE A 105 -10.87 2.51 9.29
C PHE A 105 -11.20 2.42 7.79
N GLU A 106 -12.19 3.18 7.35
CA GLU A 106 -12.54 3.39 5.94
C GLU A 106 -11.94 4.72 5.45
N LEU A 107 -11.24 4.72 4.32
CA LEU A 107 -10.73 5.93 3.68
C LEU A 107 -11.87 6.62 2.93
N GLU A 108 -12.12 7.89 3.26
CA GLU A 108 -13.22 8.65 2.69
C GLU A 108 -12.70 9.94 2.07
N LYS A 109 -12.51 9.95 0.75
CA LYS A 109 -12.16 11.17 0.05
C LYS A 109 -13.39 12.08 0.01
N VAL A 110 -13.32 13.20 0.74
CA VAL A 110 -14.34 14.25 0.71
C VAL A 110 -14.27 14.88 -0.67
N ALA A 111 -15.20 14.49 -1.55
CA ALA A 111 -15.22 15.00 -2.91
C ALA A 111 -15.44 16.51 -2.91
N SER A 112 -14.63 17.25 -3.67
CA SER A 112 -15.07 18.52 -4.25
C SER A 112 -16.05 18.20 -5.38
N ASN A 113 -17.30 17.88 -5.04
CA ASN A 113 -18.46 17.84 -5.96
C ASN A 113 -18.26 17.17 -7.34
N SER A 114 -17.56 16.04 -7.43
CA SER A 114 -17.47 15.29 -8.69
C SER A 114 -18.40 14.08 -8.64
N LEU A 115 -19.67 14.32 -8.99
CA LEU A 115 -20.66 13.30 -9.30
C LEU A 115 -20.25 12.63 -10.62
N CYS A 116 -19.76 11.39 -10.57
CA CYS A 116 -19.65 10.56 -11.76
C CYS A 116 -20.94 9.75 -11.93
N ASN A 117 -21.68 10.05 -13.01
CA ASN A 117 -22.67 9.18 -13.66
C ASN A 117 -23.88 8.69 -12.86
N GLY A 118 -24.54 9.57 -12.08
CA GLY A 118 -25.96 9.39 -11.74
C GLY A 118 -26.32 8.24 -10.79
N GLU A 119 -25.37 7.38 -10.41
CA GLU A 119 -25.50 6.40 -9.34
C GLU A 119 -24.43 6.68 -8.27
N ASN A 120 -24.88 7.05 -7.07
CA ASN A 120 -24.04 7.26 -5.88
C ASN A 120 -23.50 5.90 -5.35
N LEU A 121 -22.80 5.13 -6.18
CA LEU A 121 -22.06 3.97 -5.71
C LEU A 121 -20.80 4.49 -5.01
N LYS A 122 -20.93 4.71 -3.70
CA LYS A 122 -19.81 5.07 -2.82
C LYS A 122 -18.73 3.99 -2.96
N ARG A 123 -17.58 4.36 -3.53
CA ARG A 123 -16.40 3.48 -3.62
C ARG A 123 -15.81 3.31 -2.23
N ARG A 124 -15.99 2.12 -1.65
CA ARG A 124 -15.50 1.84 -0.30
C ARG A 124 -14.07 1.34 -0.35
N THR A 125 -13.19 2.06 0.35
CA THR A 125 -11.78 1.70 0.50
C THR A 125 -11.52 1.40 1.96
N LEU A 126 -11.25 0.14 2.29
CA LEU A 126 -10.93 -0.23 3.66
C LEU A 126 -9.42 -0.27 3.89
N VAL A 127 -9.01 0.24 5.05
CA VAL A 127 -7.69 0.00 5.62
C VAL A 127 -7.85 -1.07 6.69
N ILE A 128 -7.21 -2.22 6.47
CA ILE A 128 -7.32 -3.39 7.33
C ILE A 128 -5.93 -3.84 7.78
N VAL A 129 -5.83 -4.54 8.91
CA VAL A 129 -4.55 -5.12 9.33
C VAL A 129 -4.09 -6.17 8.32
N ASN A 130 -2.78 -6.25 8.08
CA ASN A 130 -2.24 -7.49 7.58
C ASN A 130 -2.01 -8.44 8.77
N VAL A 131 -2.91 -9.40 8.96
CA VAL A 131 -2.85 -10.40 10.05
C VAL A 131 -1.56 -11.23 10.07
N SER A 132 -0.76 -11.16 9.01
CA SER A 132 0.64 -11.60 9.01
C SER A 132 1.49 -10.39 8.63
N PRO A 133 1.98 -9.59 9.58
CA PRO A 133 2.70 -8.35 9.29
C PRO A 133 4.15 -8.62 8.85
N LEU A 134 4.75 -7.67 8.12
CA LEU A 134 6.15 -7.74 7.66
C LEU A 134 7.00 -6.86 8.55
N GLU A 135 6.45 -5.69 8.78
CA GLU A 135 7.04 -4.53 9.40
C GLU A 135 5.95 -3.83 10.23
N TYR A 136 6.37 -2.92 11.10
CA TYR A 136 5.48 -2.03 11.84
C TYR A 136 4.48 -1.30 10.92
N GLY A 137 3.23 -1.25 11.36
CA GLY A 137 2.13 -0.64 10.60
C GLY A 137 1.78 -1.38 9.31
N HIS A 138 2.16 -2.65 9.15
CA HIS A 138 1.77 -3.41 7.95
C HIS A 138 0.26 -3.62 7.87
N ILE A 139 -0.36 -2.89 6.95
CA ILE A 139 -1.77 -2.90 6.62
C ILE A 139 -1.99 -3.38 5.19
N LEU A 140 -3.25 -3.67 4.86
CA LEU A 140 -3.72 -3.79 3.50
C LEU A 140 -4.69 -2.64 3.21
N ILE A 141 -4.54 -2.02 2.04
CA ILE A 141 -5.50 -1.08 1.48
C ILE A 141 -6.32 -1.87 0.47
N VAL A 142 -7.63 -1.96 0.69
CA VAL A 142 -8.56 -2.72 -0.15
C VAL A 142 -9.50 -1.73 -0.86
N PRO A 143 -9.10 -1.22 -2.04
CA PRO A 143 -9.94 -0.31 -2.81
C PRO A 143 -11.11 -1.07 -3.45
N ASP A 144 -12.26 -0.41 -3.54
CA ASP A 144 -13.49 -0.99 -4.13
C ASP A 144 -13.83 -2.38 -3.57
N ILE A 145 -13.81 -2.53 -2.25
CA ILE A 145 -13.98 -3.84 -1.61
C ILE A 145 -15.26 -4.56 -2.04
N ASP A 146 -16.33 -3.82 -2.33
CA ASP A 146 -17.64 -4.34 -2.73
C ASP A 146 -17.73 -4.66 -4.24
N ALA A 147 -16.70 -4.33 -5.03
CA ALA A 147 -16.63 -4.62 -6.46
C ALA A 147 -16.00 -5.99 -6.78
N PHE A 148 -15.41 -6.66 -5.79
CA PHE A 148 -14.82 -8.00 -5.94
C PHE A 148 -13.80 -8.11 -7.08
N PHE A 149 -12.99 -7.05 -7.28
CA PHE A 149 -11.99 -7.07 -8.35
C PHE A 149 -10.93 -8.14 -8.09
N PRO A 150 -10.49 -8.87 -9.13
CA PRO A 150 -9.31 -9.74 -9.02
C PRO A 150 -8.06 -8.90 -8.70
N GLN A 151 -6.98 -9.53 -8.27
CA GLN A 151 -5.70 -8.89 -7.91
C GLN A 151 -4.96 -8.36 -9.16
N ILE A 152 -5.54 -7.34 -9.78
CA ILE A 152 -5.10 -6.64 -10.98
C ILE A 152 -5.23 -5.14 -10.69
N LEU A 153 -4.15 -4.38 -10.91
CA LEU A 153 -4.17 -2.94 -10.67
C LEU A 153 -5.24 -2.25 -11.53
N THR A 154 -6.00 -1.38 -10.88
CA THR A 154 -6.91 -0.44 -11.53
C THR A 154 -6.37 0.98 -11.37
N GLN A 155 -6.82 1.91 -12.22
CA GLN A 155 -6.48 3.33 -12.07
C GLN A 155 -6.80 3.83 -10.65
N PHE A 156 -7.96 3.44 -10.12
CA PHE A 156 -8.38 3.83 -8.77
C PHE A 156 -7.45 3.27 -7.69
N ALA A 157 -7.05 2.00 -7.76
CA ALA A 157 -6.10 1.45 -6.80
C ALA A 157 -4.76 2.19 -6.83
N ILE A 158 -4.23 2.50 -8.01
CA ILE A 158 -2.98 3.27 -8.16
C ILE A 158 -3.16 4.67 -7.56
N LYS A 159 -4.26 5.36 -7.88
CA LYS A 159 -4.57 6.67 -7.32
C LYS A 159 -4.64 6.63 -5.79
N THR A 160 -5.39 5.68 -5.23
CA THR A 160 -5.50 5.49 -3.77
C THR A 160 -4.14 5.23 -3.13
N ALA A 161 -3.27 4.43 -3.77
CA ALA A 161 -1.90 4.20 -3.31
C ALA A 161 -1.11 5.52 -3.21
N LEU A 162 -1.13 6.32 -4.28
CA LEU A 162 -0.46 7.62 -4.34
C LEU A 162 -1.00 8.59 -3.29
N GLU A 163 -2.33 8.65 -3.12
CA GLU A 163 -2.98 9.49 -2.12
C GLU A 163 -2.60 9.06 -0.71
N CYS A 164 -2.59 7.78 -0.38
CA CYS A 164 -2.12 7.29 0.93
C CYS A 164 -0.66 7.68 1.20
N MET A 165 0.22 7.59 0.19
CA MET A 165 1.61 8.05 0.32
C MET A 165 1.70 9.56 0.56
N LEU A 166 0.81 10.36 -0.04
CA LEU A 166 0.76 11.82 0.18
C LEU A 166 0.04 12.21 1.48
N LEU A 167 -0.82 11.36 2.02
CA LEU A 167 -1.42 11.58 3.35
C LEU A 167 -0.41 11.35 4.46
N SER A 168 0.57 10.46 4.25
CA SER A 168 1.67 10.26 5.18
C SER A 168 2.71 11.38 5.06
N SER A 169 3.18 11.89 6.21
CA SER A 169 4.38 12.73 6.27
C SER A 169 5.63 11.90 6.58
N HIS A 170 5.51 10.58 6.70
CA HIS A 170 6.59 9.69 7.09
C HIS A 170 7.33 9.14 5.87
N ARG A 171 8.64 9.45 5.75
CA ARG A 171 9.49 8.95 4.63
C ARG A 171 9.53 7.43 4.48
N GLY A 172 9.37 6.73 5.59
CA GLY A 172 9.33 5.26 5.62
C GLY A 172 8.00 4.66 5.18
N PHE A 173 6.92 5.43 5.03
CA PHE A 173 5.63 4.88 4.61
C PHE A 173 5.69 4.50 3.13
N LYS A 174 5.58 3.20 2.85
CA LYS A 174 5.71 2.63 1.51
C LYS A 174 4.47 1.82 1.19
N VAL A 175 4.00 1.91 -0.06
CA VAL A 175 2.89 1.11 -0.60
C VAL A 175 3.43 0.16 -1.65
N GLY A 176 2.98 -1.09 -1.64
CA GLY A 176 3.41 -2.14 -2.56
C GLY A 176 2.24 -2.95 -3.12
N PHE A 177 2.43 -3.51 -4.30
CA PHE A 177 1.46 -4.40 -4.95
C PHE A 177 2.18 -5.65 -5.44
N ASN A 178 1.59 -6.81 -5.14
CA ASN A 178 1.99 -8.08 -5.74
C ASN A 178 0.89 -8.52 -6.69
N SER A 179 1.24 -8.84 -7.93
CA SER A 179 0.32 -9.53 -8.85
C SER A 179 0.23 -11.01 -8.47
N LEU A 180 -0.79 -11.71 -8.99
CA LEU A 180 -1.02 -13.13 -8.71
C LEU A 180 0.25 -13.99 -8.93
N CYS A 181 0.89 -13.89 -10.10
CA CYS A 181 2.12 -14.64 -10.39
C CYS A 181 3.40 -13.98 -9.83
N ALA A 182 3.27 -12.92 -9.02
CA ALA A 182 4.35 -12.25 -8.31
C ALA A 182 4.14 -12.34 -6.79
N PHE A 183 3.82 -13.53 -6.29
CA PHE A 183 3.69 -13.86 -4.86
C PHE A 183 2.50 -13.22 -4.12
N ALA A 184 1.46 -12.74 -4.80
CA ALA A 184 0.20 -12.45 -4.11
C ALA A 184 -0.38 -13.75 -3.53
N SER A 185 -1.01 -13.67 -2.35
CA SER A 185 -1.59 -14.85 -1.68
C SER A 185 -3.11 -14.93 -1.79
N VAL A 186 -3.77 -13.84 -2.17
CA VAL A 186 -5.23 -13.70 -2.23
C VAL A 186 -5.59 -13.03 -3.55
N ASN A 187 -6.53 -13.62 -4.30
CA ASN A 187 -7.11 -13.01 -5.49
C ASN A 187 -8.31 -12.13 -5.11
N HIS A 188 -8.01 -10.96 -4.54
CA HIS A 188 -8.95 -9.85 -4.32
C HIS A 188 -8.10 -8.59 -4.26
N LEU A 189 -8.35 -7.59 -5.11
CA LEU A 189 -7.56 -6.37 -5.23
C LEU A 189 -7.20 -5.75 -3.87
N HIS A 190 -5.91 -5.76 -3.55
CA HIS A 190 -5.35 -5.13 -2.37
C HIS A 190 -3.93 -4.63 -2.63
N LEU A 191 -3.57 -3.60 -1.87
CA LEU A 191 -2.22 -3.06 -1.79
C LEU A 191 -1.69 -3.31 -0.37
N HIS A 192 -0.40 -3.52 -0.25
CA HIS A 192 0.30 -3.55 1.02
C HIS A 192 0.75 -2.13 1.37
N ALA A 193 0.71 -1.74 2.64
CA ALA A 193 1.44 -0.56 3.10
C ALA A 193 2.05 -0.78 4.48
N TYR A 194 3.20 -0.16 4.76
CA TYR A 194 3.95 -0.32 6.02
C TYR A 194 4.97 0.82 6.22
N TYR A 195 5.52 0.95 7.42
CA TYR A 195 6.56 1.92 7.75
C TYR A 195 7.93 1.25 7.83
N LEU A 196 8.81 1.51 6.85
CA LEU A 196 10.19 1.02 6.85
C LEU A 196 11.16 2.13 7.22
N GLU A 197 11.87 1.98 8.35
CA GLU A 197 12.87 2.95 8.85
C GLU A 197 14.25 2.82 8.17
N HIS A 198 14.30 2.21 6.99
CA HIS A 198 15.52 1.99 6.23
C HIS A 198 15.35 2.48 4.80
N ASP A 199 16.33 3.25 4.33
CA ASP A 199 16.39 3.69 2.94
C ASP A 199 16.64 2.48 2.03
N LEU A 200 15.85 2.36 0.95
CA LEU A 200 16.02 1.31 -0.04
C LEU A 200 16.82 1.84 -1.23
N PHE A 201 17.60 0.97 -1.89
CA PHE A 201 18.33 1.36 -3.09
C PHE A 201 17.41 1.90 -4.20
N VAL A 202 16.19 1.39 -4.29
CA VAL A 202 15.20 1.86 -5.28
C VAL A 202 14.85 3.34 -5.08
N ASP A 203 14.94 3.87 -3.86
CA ASP A 203 14.64 5.27 -3.53
C ASP A 203 15.68 6.24 -4.14
N THR A 204 16.88 5.74 -4.47
CA THR A 204 18.00 6.53 -5.01
C THR A 204 18.57 5.95 -6.31
N CYS A 205 17.86 4.99 -6.91
CA CYS A 205 18.33 4.31 -8.11
C CYS A 205 18.40 5.31 -9.27
N PRO A 206 19.53 5.39 -10.01
CA PRO A 206 19.63 6.25 -11.17
C PRO A 206 18.63 5.84 -12.25
N VAL A 207 18.08 6.84 -12.93
CA VAL A 207 17.06 6.65 -13.96
C VAL A 207 17.44 7.34 -15.27
N THR A 208 16.97 6.78 -16.38
CA THR A 208 17.01 7.41 -17.70
C THR A 208 15.60 7.79 -18.11
N HIS A 209 15.40 9.04 -18.54
CA HIS A 209 14.10 9.51 -19.02
C HIS A 209 13.71 8.81 -20.33
N LEU A 210 12.47 8.33 -20.41
CA LEU A 210 11.94 7.71 -21.63
C LEU A 210 10.94 8.65 -22.31
N LYS A 211 9.84 9.00 -21.63
CA LYS A 211 8.80 9.91 -22.14
C LYS A 211 7.90 10.39 -21.01
N GLY A 212 7.37 11.61 -21.10
CA GLY A 212 6.43 12.14 -20.09
C GLY A 212 6.97 11.95 -18.66
N SER A 213 6.18 11.30 -17.80
CA SER A 213 6.57 10.93 -16.43
C SER A 213 7.27 9.58 -16.30
N LEU A 214 7.54 8.86 -17.39
CA LEU A 214 8.12 7.51 -17.42
C LEU A 214 9.64 7.54 -17.60
N TYR A 215 10.32 6.76 -16.76
CA TYR A 215 11.77 6.58 -16.73
C TYR A 215 12.12 5.08 -16.60
N GLU A 216 13.32 4.70 -17.04
CA GLU A 216 13.90 3.37 -16.83
C GLU A 216 14.87 3.36 -15.65
N LEU A 217 14.82 2.34 -14.80
CA LEU A 217 15.78 2.11 -13.71
C LEU A 217 17.07 1.50 -14.29
N THR A 218 18.21 2.17 -14.11
CA THR A 218 19.46 1.80 -14.80
C THR A 218 20.44 0.97 -13.97
N ALA A 219 20.20 0.80 -12.67
CA ALA A 219 21.12 0.09 -11.76
C ALA A 219 20.46 -1.02 -10.92
N MET A 220 19.17 -1.29 -11.13
CA MET A 220 18.47 -2.38 -10.47
C MET A 220 18.97 -3.74 -10.98
N PRO A 221 18.94 -4.80 -10.15
CA PRO A 221 19.32 -6.15 -10.59
C PRO A 221 18.32 -6.75 -11.59
N CYS A 222 17.15 -6.14 -11.75
CA CYS A 222 16.13 -6.50 -12.72
C CYS A 222 15.69 -5.24 -13.48
N PRO A 223 15.23 -5.36 -14.74
CA PRO A 223 14.60 -4.25 -15.45
C PRO A 223 13.43 -3.69 -14.65
N GLY A 224 13.23 -2.38 -14.72
CA GLY A 224 12.13 -1.73 -14.05
C GLY A 224 11.92 -0.32 -14.56
N PHE A 225 10.69 0.16 -14.39
CA PHE A 225 10.29 1.50 -14.77
C PHE A 225 9.96 2.31 -13.53
N ALA A 226 10.19 3.61 -13.58
CA ALA A 226 9.77 4.57 -12.58
C ALA A 226 8.83 5.58 -13.22
N PHE A 227 7.78 5.95 -12.47
CA PHE A 227 6.85 6.99 -12.85
C PHE A 227 6.95 8.13 -11.83
N GLN A 228 7.25 9.34 -12.31
CA GLN A 228 7.40 10.49 -11.44
C GLN A 228 6.10 11.25 -11.27
N LEU A 229 5.67 11.41 -10.03
CA LEU A 229 4.56 12.29 -9.68
C LEU A 229 4.99 13.76 -9.75
N GLN A 230 4.25 14.55 -10.52
CA GLN A 230 4.46 15.99 -10.67
C GLN A 230 3.23 16.73 -10.12
N ASN A 231 3.47 17.85 -9.43
CA ASN A 231 2.42 18.74 -8.90
C ASN A 231 1.34 18.04 -8.07
N ARG A 232 1.66 16.89 -7.46
CA ARG A 232 0.73 16.04 -6.68
C ARG A 232 -0.52 15.60 -7.46
N ASN A 233 -0.46 15.59 -8.79
CA ASN A 233 -1.59 15.19 -9.63
C ASN A 233 -1.67 13.65 -9.74
N THR A 234 -2.32 13.04 -8.74
CA THR A 234 -2.48 11.58 -8.65
C THR A 234 -3.43 11.01 -9.72
N GLU A 235 -4.40 11.80 -10.16
CA GLU A 235 -5.38 11.41 -11.18
C GLU A 235 -4.70 11.19 -12.53
N ASP A 236 -3.92 12.16 -13.00
CA ASP A 236 -3.26 12.03 -14.30
C ASP A 236 -2.14 11.00 -14.30
N LEU A 237 -1.35 10.91 -13.21
CA LEU A 237 -0.31 9.89 -13.12
C LEU A 237 -0.90 8.48 -13.08
N SER A 238 -1.96 8.26 -12.31
CA SER A 238 -2.59 6.94 -12.24
C SER A 238 -3.18 6.51 -13.58
N ARG A 239 -3.75 7.44 -14.35
CA ARG A 239 -4.21 7.19 -15.72
C ARG A 239 -3.04 6.86 -16.64
N TYR A 240 -1.99 7.66 -16.59
CA TYR A 240 -0.80 7.48 -17.41
C TYR A 240 -0.12 6.12 -17.17
N ILE A 241 -0.14 5.61 -15.93
CA ILE A 241 0.40 4.27 -15.59
C ILE A 241 -0.46 3.14 -16.20
N ILE A 242 -1.79 3.30 -16.27
CA ILE A 242 -2.66 2.26 -16.85
C ILE A 242 -2.57 2.23 -18.38
N ASP A 243 -2.35 3.38 -19.01
CA ASP A 243 -2.32 3.52 -20.46
C ASP A 243 -0.98 3.08 -21.10
N ASN A 244 0.06 2.80 -20.30
CA ASN A 244 1.41 2.43 -20.76
C ASN A 244 1.89 1.10 -20.17
#